data_AF-A0A3C0QW37-F1
#
_entry.id   AF-A0A3C0QW37-F1
#
_cell.length_a   1.000
_cell.length_b   1.000
_cell.length_c   1.000
_cell.angle_alpha   90.00
_cell.angle_beta   90.00
_cell.angle_gamma   90.00
#
_symmetry.space_group_name_H-M   'P 1'
#
loop_
_entity.id
_entity.type
_entity.pdbx_description
1 polymer ?
#
loop_
_entity_poly.entity_id
_entity_poly.type
_entity_poly.pdbx_seq_one_letter_code
_entity_poly.pdbx_strand_id
1 'polypeptide(L)'
;PAVFAFGLYPGEGPGLVFHVLPQVFMQMPGGYFIAILFFVLLAIAALTSAISILEVVVAFLMEEFKLARKKATIMASAAALFVGVFSTLSFGVLSQYTIGEFNFFGILDFTASKVMLPLGGLLIVIFLGWVMKAADVKDELSNGGVLKVQLFSVFWFIIRFIAPIAIALIFLNSIGLI
;
A
#
# COMPACT_ATOMS: atom_id res chain seq x y z
N PRO A 1 -2.38 -19.32 -12.41
CA PRO A 1 -2.93 -20.70 -12.45
C PRO A 1 -4.47 -20.75 -12.38
N ALA A 2 -5.13 -20.23 -11.33
CA ALA A 2 -6.60 -20.21 -11.28
C ALA A 2 -7.22 -19.29 -12.34
N VAL A 3 -6.76 -18.03 -12.41
CA VAL A 3 -7.23 -17.03 -13.40
C VAL A 3 -7.21 -17.55 -14.84
N PHE A 4 -6.12 -18.22 -15.23
CA PHE A 4 -5.97 -18.84 -16.56
C PHE A 4 -6.82 -20.11 -16.75
N ALA A 5 -7.13 -20.85 -15.69
CA ALA A 5 -7.98 -22.05 -15.75
C ALA A 5 -9.47 -21.70 -15.96
N PHE A 6 -9.89 -20.51 -15.51
CA PHE A 6 -11.24 -19.98 -15.70
C PHE A 6 -11.37 -19.08 -16.95
N GLY A 7 -10.30 -18.95 -17.75
CA GLY A 7 -10.29 -18.10 -18.95
C GLY A 7 -10.41 -16.61 -18.67
N LEU A 8 -10.17 -16.17 -17.43
CA LEU A 8 -10.22 -14.77 -17.02
C LEU A 8 -8.90 -14.07 -17.34
N TYR A 9 -8.95 -12.79 -17.70
CA TYR A 9 -7.76 -12.03 -18.02
C TYR A 9 -7.12 -11.49 -16.72
N PRO A 10 -5.83 -11.76 -16.43
CA PRO A 10 -5.19 -11.30 -15.20
C PRO A 10 -5.07 -9.77 -15.07
N GLY A 11 -5.47 -9.02 -16.11
CA GLY A 11 -5.48 -7.55 -16.16
C GLY A 11 -6.79 -6.87 -15.78
N GLU A 12 -7.83 -7.58 -15.32
CA GLU A 12 -9.15 -6.99 -14.97
C GLU A 12 -9.13 -6.08 -13.71
N GLY A 13 -7.96 -5.88 -13.10
CA GLY A 13 -7.80 -4.93 -12.01
C GLY A 13 -8.41 -5.40 -10.68
N PRO A 14 -8.80 -4.47 -9.79
CA PRO A 14 -9.16 -4.77 -8.40
C PRO A 14 -10.37 -5.72 -8.24
N GLY A 15 -11.27 -5.76 -9.23
CA GLY A 15 -12.46 -6.60 -9.21
C GLY A 15 -12.19 -8.09 -9.41
N LEU A 16 -11.02 -8.46 -9.95
CA LEU A 16 -10.71 -9.83 -10.38
C LEU A 16 -10.87 -10.85 -9.25
N VAL A 17 -10.48 -10.51 -8.02
CA VAL A 17 -10.59 -11.39 -6.85
C VAL A 17 -12.05 -11.75 -6.55
N PHE A 18 -12.97 -10.80 -6.75
CA PHE A 18 -14.40 -10.98 -6.52
C PHE A 18 -15.12 -11.74 -7.65
N HIS A 19 -14.47 -11.93 -8.80
CA HIS A 19 -14.97 -12.76 -9.89
C HIS A 19 -14.37 -14.17 -9.86
N VAL A 20 -13.04 -14.28 -9.72
CA VAL A 20 -12.31 -15.54 -9.80
C VAL A 20 -12.57 -16.42 -8.58
N LEU A 21 -12.49 -15.86 -7.37
CA LEU A 21 -12.53 -16.68 -6.16
C LEU A 21 -13.89 -17.35 -5.92
N PRO A 22 -15.04 -16.68 -6.13
CA PRO A 22 -16.33 -17.36 -6.05
C PRO A 22 -16.44 -18.54 -7.02
N GLN A 23 -15.93 -18.40 -8.26
CA GLN A 23 -15.95 -19.49 -9.25
C GLN A 23 -15.07 -20.67 -8.81
N VAL A 24 -13.90 -20.38 -8.23
CA VAL A 24 -13.02 -21.40 -7.64
C VAL A 24 -13.75 -22.15 -6.52
N PHE A 25 -14.40 -21.43 -5.61
CA PHE A 25 -15.14 -22.05 -4.50
C PHE A 25 -16.31 -22.90 -4.99
N MET A 26 -17.02 -22.49 -6.05
CA MET A 26 -18.12 -23.29 -6.60
C MET A 26 -17.69 -24.67 -7.12
N GLN A 27 -16.43 -24.83 -7.53
CA GLN A 27 -15.89 -26.12 -7.98
C GLN A 27 -15.38 -26.99 -6.83
N MET A 28 -15.27 -26.45 -5.62
CA MET A 28 -14.81 -27.18 -4.44
C MET A 28 -15.97 -27.87 -3.72
N PRO A 29 -15.83 -29.14 -3.31
CA PRO A 29 -16.81 -29.78 -2.43
C PRO A 29 -16.87 -29.01 -1.10
N GLY A 30 -18.05 -28.53 -0.73
CA GLY A 30 -18.24 -27.68 0.47
C GLY A 30 -17.79 -26.23 0.30
N GLY A 31 -17.55 -25.77 -0.94
CA GLY A 31 -16.99 -24.45 -1.20
C GLY A 31 -17.78 -23.25 -0.68
N TYR A 32 -19.09 -23.38 -0.44
CA TYR A 32 -19.89 -22.33 0.20
C TYR A 32 -19.38 -22.00 1.62
N PHE A 33 -19.06 -23.01 2.43
CA PHE A 33 -18.50 -22.80 3.77
C PHE A 33 -17.12 -22.15 3.69
N ILE A 34 -16.28 -22.60 2.75
CA ILE A 34 -14.94 -22.04 2.51
C ILE A 34 -15.04 -20.58 2.07
N ALA A 35 -15.99 -20.25 1.18
CA ALA A 35 -16.20 -18.88 0.71
C ALA A 35 -16.58 -17.95 1.87
N ILE A 36 -17.52 -18.34 2.74
CA ILE A 36 -17.90 -17.54 3.91
C ILE A 36 -16.69 -17.31 4.81
N LEU A 37 -15.97 -18.37 5.17
CA LEU A 37 -14.80 -18.26 6.04
C LEU A 37 -13.73 -17.35 5.41
N PHE A 38 -13.47 -17.53 4.11
CA PHE A 38 -12.51 -16.73 3.37
C PHE A 38 -12.87 -15.24 3.37
N PHE A 39 -14.11 -14.88 3.03
CA PHE A 39 -14.52 -13.47 2.98
C PHE A 39 -14.58 -12.81 4.36
N VAL A 40 -14.91 -13.57 5.42
CA VAL A 40 -14.82 -13.07 6.80
C VAL A 40 -13.37 -12.75 7.17
N LEU A 41 -12.44 -13.68 6.90
CA LEU A 41 -11.02 -13.46 7.15
C LEU A 41 -10.45 -12.31 6.31
N LEU A 42 -10.85 -12.22 5.04
CA LEU A 42 -10.47 -11.13 4.14
C LEU A 42 -10.98 -9.78 4.67
N ALA A 43 -12.23 -9.71 5.15
CA ALA A 43 -12.79 -8.48 5.73
C ALA A 43 -12.03 -8.04 6.99
N ILE A 44 -11.66 -8.97 7.87
CA ILE A 44 -10.86 -8.67 9.07
C ILE A 44 -9.48 -8.14 8.65
N ALA A 45 -8.82 -8.80 7.70
CA ALA A 45 -7.50 -8.38 7.21
C ALA A 45 -7.54 -7.00 6.52
N ALA A 46 -8.60 -6.71 5.76
CA ALA A 46 -8.82 -5.42 5.14
C ALA A 46 -9.07 -4.33 6.20
N LEU A 47 -9.84 -4.63 7.25
CA LEU A 47 -10.14 -3.70 8.33
C LEU A 47 -8.89 -3.31 9.13
N THR A 48 -8.04 -4.28 9.49
CA THR A 48 -6.79 -3.99 10.23
C THR A 48 -5.82 -3.15 9.41
N SER A 49 -5.71 -3.41 8.11
CA SER A 49 -4.89 -2.63 7.18
C SER A 49 -5.43 -1.20 7.05
N ALA A 50 -6.74 -1.03 6.90
CA ALA A 50 -7.38 0.28 6.82
C ALA A 50 -7.16 1.12 8.08
N ILE A 51 -7.23 0.50 9.27
CA ILE A 51 -6.93 1.18 10.54
C ILE A 51 -5.47 1.65 10.57
N SER A 52 -4.52 0.81 10.17
CA SER A 52 -3.10 1.17 10.15
C SER A 52 -2.80 2.35 9.22
N ILE A 53 -3.42 2.41 8.04
CA ILE A 53 -3.24 3.50 7.08
C ILE A 53 -3.88 4.79 7.58
N LEU A 54 -5.09 4.71 8.17
CA LEU A 54 -5.78 5.87 8.72
C LEU A 54 -5.00 6.50 9.88
N GLU A 55 -4.36 5.69 10.73
CA GLU A 55 -3.62 6.18 11.90
C GLU A 55 -2.45 7.08 11.50
N VAL A 56 -1.81 6.87 10.34
CA VAL A 56 -0.75 7.76 9.82
C VAL A 56 -1.29 9.18 9.62
N VAL A 57 -2.48 9.32 9.02
CA VAL A 57 -3.12 10.63 8.81
C VAL A 57 -3.58 11.23 10.15
N VAL A 58 -4.12 10.41 11.05
CA VAL A 58 -4.54 10.86 12.38
C VAL A 58 -3.35 11.38 13.18
N ALA A 59 -2.24 10.65 13.22
CA ALA A 59 -1.02 11.05 13.91
C ALA A 59 -0.49 12.38 13.38
N PHE A 60 -0.41 12.53 12.05
CA PHE A 60 -0.04 13.80 11.42
C PHE A 60 -0.95 14.96 11.84
N LEU A 61 -2.28 14.77 11.83
CA LEU A 61 -3.24 15.79 12.25
C LEU A 61 -3.13 16.14 13.74
N MET A 62 -2.78 15.19 14.61
CA MET A 62 -2.56 15.46 16.03
C MET A 62 -1.24 16.18 16.28
N GLU A 63 -0.17 15.80 15.59
CA GLU A 63 1.16 16.35 15.84
C GLU A 63 1.33 17.75 15.25
N GLU A 64 0.88 17.94 14.01
CA GLU A 64 1.06 19.19 13.28
C GLU A 64 -0.02 20.22 13.64
N PHE A 65 -1.30 19.79 13.67
CA PHE A 65 -2.43 20.69 13.93
C PHE A 65 -2.90 20.68 15.39
N LYS A 66 -2.21 19.95 16.29
CA LYS A 66 -2.53 19.86 17.72
C LYS A 66 -3.99 19.49 18.02
N LEU A 67 -4.62 18.71 17.13
CA LEU A 67 -6.01 18.29 17.29
C LEU A 67 -6.14 17.16 18.31
N ALA A 68 -7.28 17.12 19.02
CA ALA A 68 -7.62 15.97 19.85
C ALA A 68 -7.88 14.73 18.97
N ARG A 69 -7.44 13.55 19.42
CA ARG A 69 -7.52 12.28 18.68
C ARG A 69 -8.89 12.04 18.04
N LYS A 70 -9.96 12.17 18.83
CA LYS A 70 -11.34 11.95 18.35
C LYS A 70 -11.69 12.85 17.16
N LYS A 71 -11.28 14.12 17.20
CA LYS A 71 -11.53 15.08 16.12
C LYS A 71 -10.70 14.74 14.89
N ALA A 72 -9.41 14.43 15.08
CA ALA A 72 -8.51 14.00 14.00
C ALA A 72 -9.02 12.73 13.29
N THR A 73 -9.47 11.72 14.03
CA THR A 73 -10.05 10.49 13.48
C THR A 73 -11.31 10.76 12.66
N ILE A 74 -12.25 11.55 13.19
CA ILE A 74 -13.49 11.88 12.45
C ILE A 74 -13.15 12.62 11.15
N MET A 75 -12.24 13.59 11.20
CA MET A 75 -11.83 14.35 10.01
C MET A 75 -11.13 13.45 8.98
N ALA A 76 -10.19 12.61 9.40
CA ALA A 76 -9.48 11.70 8.51
C ALA A 76 -10.44 10.69 7.86
N SER A 77 -11.34 10.09 8.65
CA SER A 77 -12.35 9.15 8.14
C SER A 77 -13.33 9.84 7.18
N ALA A 78 -13.77 11.06 7.48
CA ALA A 78 -14.67 11.81 6.60
C ALA A 78 -13.99 12.16 5.26
N ALA A 79 -12.72 12.57 5.29
CA ALA A 79 -11.94 12.83 4.08
C ALA A 79 -11.73 11.54 3.26
N ALA A 80 -11.36 10.44 3.91
CA ALA A 80 -11.19 9.15 3.26
C ALA A 80 -12.51 8.64 2.65
N LEU A 81 -13.63 8.79 3.34
CA LEU A 81 -14.96 8.43 2.84
C LEU A 81 -15.33 9.30 1.63
N PHE A 82 -15.10 10.62 1.72
CA PHE A 82 -15.38 11.53 0.62
C PHE A 82 -14.63 11.11 -0.65
N VAL A 83 -13.31 10.92 -0.56
CA VAL A 83 -12.49 10.45 -1.69
C VAL A 83 -12.92 9.05 -2.16
N GLY A 84 -13.20 8.14 -1.22
CA GLY A 84 -13.63 6.77 -1.51
C GLY A 84 -14.96 6.69 -2.27
N VAL A 85 -15.91 7.59 -1.98
CA VAL A 85 -17.17 7.71 -2.72
C VAL A 85 -16.89 8.05 -4.18
N PHE A 86 -16.06 9.05 -4.47
CA PHE A 86 -15.70 9.39 -5.86
C PHE A 86 -14.96 8.26 -6.57
N SER A 87 -14.05 7.57 -5.86
CA SER A 87 -13.37 6.38 -6.38
C SER A 87 -14.37 5.28 -6.76
N THR A 88 -15.38 5.04 -5.92
CA THR A 88 -16.40 4.01 -6.19
C THR A 88 -17.29 4.40 -7.37
N LEU A 89 -17.73 5.67 -7.41
CA LEU A 89 -18.56 6.19 -8.52
C LEU A 89 -17.83 6.13 -9.86
N SER A 90 -16.49 6.18 -9.87
CA SER A 90 -15.67 6.08 -11.09
C SER A 90 -15.72 4.71 -11.78
N PHE A 91 -16.20 3.67 -11.10
CA PHE A 91 -16.49 2.36 -11.69
C PHE A 91 -17.92 2.26 -12.24
N GLY A 92 -18.79 3.23 -11.96
CA GLY A 92 -20.20 3.24 -12.36
C GLY A 92 -20.56 4.47 -13.18
N VAL A 93 -21.35 5.39 -12.59
CA VAL A 93 -21.92 6.56 -13.29
C VAL A 93 -20.84 7.53 -13.79
N LEU A 94 -19.71 7.63 -13.09
CA LEU A 94 -18.59 8.49 -13.50
C LEU A 94 -17.56 7.77 -14.38
N SER A 95 -17.83 6.55 -14.83
CA SER A 95 -16.89 5.78 -15.69
C SER A 95 -16.55 6.47 -17.00
N GLN A 96 -17.45 7.30 -17.53
CA GLN A 96 -17.23 8.10 -18.74
C GLN A 96 -16.27 9.29 -18.55
N TYR A 97 -16.04 9.72 -17.29
CA TYR A 97 -15.13 10.80 -16.98
C TYR A 97 -13.73 10.23 -16.71
N THR A 98 -12.98 10.06 -17.79
CA THR A 98 -11.59 9.61 -17.77
C THR A 98 -10.65 10.77 -18.09
N ILE A 99 -9.46 10.76 -17.49
CA ILE A 99 -8.39 11.68 -17.85
C ILE A 99 -7.27 10.82 -18.43
N GLY A 100 -7.13 10.85 -19.76
CA GLY A 100 -6.28 9.91 -20.48
C GLY A 100 -6.86 8.48 -20.42
N GLU A 101 -6.02 7.52 -20.05
CA GLU A 101 -6.43 6.10 -19.90
C GLU A 101 -6.97 5.77 -18.50
N PHE A 102 -6.91 6.71 -17.55
CA PHE A 102 -7.28 6.46 -16.17
C PHE A 102 -8.62 7.09 -15.80
N ASN A 103 -9.46 6.33 -15.09
CA ASN A 103 -10.59 6.88 -14.35
C ASN A 103 -10.10 7.52 -13.03
N PHE A 104 -11.00 8.16 -12.28
CA PHE A 104 -10.65 8.82 -11.03
C PHE A 104 -9.92 7.91 -10.03
N PHE A 105 -10.39 6.66 -9.84
CA PHE A 105 -9.69 5.68 -9.01
C PHE A 105 -8.28 5.38 -9.55
N GLY A 106 -8.14 5.15 -10.86
CA GLY A 106 -6.88 4.83 -11.51
C GLY A 106 -5.84 5.94 -11.37
N ILE A 107 -6.24 7.21 -11.42
CA ILE A 107 -5.33 8.34 -11.20
C ILE A 107 -4.81 8.34 -9.77
N LEU A 108 -5.69 8.14 -8.79
CA LEU A 108 -5.31 8.07 -7.38
C LEU A 108 -4.40 6.87 -7.10
N ASP A 109 -4.74 5.69 -7.63
CA ASP A 109 -3.92 4.49 -7.48
C ASP A 109 -2.56 4.63 -8.15
N PHE A 110 -2.50 5.14 -9.40
CA PHE A 110 -1.24 5.40 -10.07
C PHE A 110 -0.37 6.39 -9.27
N THR A 111 -0.96 7.50 -8.83
CA THR A 111 -0.23 8.52 -8.08
C THR A 111 0.27 7.97 -6.75
N ALA A 112 -0.56 7.27 -5.98
CA ALA A 112 -0.17 6.73 -4.68
C ALA A 112 0.81 5.55 -4.81
N SER A 113 0.42 4.52 -5.59
CA SER A 113 1.10 3.22 -5.67
C SER A 113 2.33 3.23 -6.57
N LYS A 114 2.30 3.96 -7.69
CA LYS A 114 3.41 4.00 -8.67
C LYS A 114 4.34 5.18 -8.48
N VAL A 115 3.86 6.28 -7.88
CA VAL A 115 4.68 7.49 -7.70
C VAL A 115 5.04 7.75 -6.24
N MET A 116 4.08 8.03 -5.36
CA MET A 116 4.36 8.45 -3.99
C MET A 116 5.07 7.38 -3.16
N LEU A 117 4.65 6.12 -3.26
CA LEU A 117 5.25 5.01 -2.50
C LEU A 117 6.73 4.78 -2.86
N PRO A 118 7.11 4.56 -4.15
CA PRO A 118 8.51 4.40 -4.51
C PRO A 118 9.35 5.67 -4.25
N LEU A 119 8.80 6.86 -4.54
CA LEU A 119 9.52 8.11 -4.31
C LEU A 119 9.76 8.35 -2.81
N GLY A 120 8.74 8.15 -1.97
CA GLY A 120 8.86 8.24 -0.52
C GLY A 120 9.87 7.24 0.04
N GLY A 121 9.80 5.98 -0.42
CA GLY A 121 10.79 4.95 -0.07
C GLY A 121 12.21 5.34 -0.48
N LEU A 122 12.39 5.87 -1.69
CA LEU A 122 13.70 6.32 -2.18
C LEU A 122 14.25 7.46 -1.32
N LEU A 123 13.43 8.46 -1.00
CA LEU A 123 13.82 9.58 -0.14
C LEU A 123 14.21 9.11 1.28
N ILE A 124 13.44 8.19 1.87
CA ILE A 124 13.74 7.62 3.19
C ILE A 124 15.07 6.86 3.17
N VAL A 125 15.30 6.03 2.16
CA VAL A 125 16.53 5.22 2.08
C VAL A 125 17.74 6.10 1.77
N ILE A 126 17.61 7.11 0.91
CA ILE A 126 18.68 8.09 0.68
C ILE A 126 19.00 8.85 1.97
N PHE A 127 17.97 9.29 2.71
CA PHE A 127 18.15 9.97 3.99
C PHE A 127 18.89 9.09 4.99
N LEU A 128 18.46 7.83 5.17
CA LEU A 128 19.12 6.88 6.07
C LEU A 128 20.55 6.53 5.66
N GLY A 129 20.80 6.31 4.36
CA GLY A 129 22.10 5.83 3.87
C GLY A 129 23.15 6.92 3.65
N TRP A 130 22.72 8.17 3.41
CA TRP A 130 23.62 9.26 2.99
C TRP A 130 23.52 10.54 3.83
N VAL A 131 22.39 10.80 4.51
CA VAL A 131 22.20 12.02 5.31
C VAL A 131 22.41 11.75 6.81
N MET A 132 21.88 10.65 7.33
CA MET A 132 22.07 10.26 8.73
C MET A 132 23.47 9.71 8.99
N LYS A 133 24.01 9.95 10.19
CA LYS A 133 25.30 9.40 10.59
C LYS A 133 25.13 7.91 10.87
N ALA A 134 26.09 7.10 10.41
CA ALA A 134 26.08 5.65 10.62
C ALA A 134 26.04 5.27 12.11
N ALA A 135 26.60 6.11 13.00
CA ALA A 135 26.55 5.92 14.44
C ALA A 135 25.10 6.00 14.97
N ASP A 136 24.35 7.03 14.58
CA ASP A 136 22.97 7.24 15.01
C ASP A 136 22.06 6.10 14.51
N VAL A 137 22.25 5.67 13.25
CA VAL A 137 21.50 4.52 12.68
C VAL A 137 21.85 3.21 13.39
N LYS A 138 23.12 3.02 13.76
CA LYS A 138 23.54 1.84 14.52
C LYS A 138 22.95 1.85 15.93
N ASP A 139 22.93 3.01 16.56
CA ASP A 139 22.40 3.18 17.91
C ASP A 139 20.90 2.85 17.95
N GLU A 140 20.14 3.41 17.01
CA GLU A 140 18.71 3.14 16.82
C GLU A 140 18.45 1.65 16.55
N LEU A 141 19.25 1.02 15.67
CA LEU A 141 19.12 -0.40 15.35
C LEU A 141 19.50 -1.31 16.52
N SER A 142 20.41 -0.87 17.37
CA SER A 142 20.81 -1.56 18.59
C SER A 142 19.88 -1.27 19.78
N ASN A 143 18.86 -0.43 19.59
CA ASN A 143 18.00 0.09 20.65
C ASN A 143 18.81 0.66 21.82
N GLY A 144 19.78 1.54 21.52
CA GLY A 144 20.69 2.09 22.53
C GLY A 144 21.66 1.06 23.13
N GLY A 145 22.09 0.07 22.34
CA GLY A 145 23.03 -0.97 22.75
C GLY A 145 22.43 -2.19 23.45
N VAL A 146 21.11 -2.25 23.63
CA VAL A 146 20.41 -3.40 24.24
C VAL A 146 20.46 -4.64 23.34
N LEU A 147 20.46 -4.45 22.01
CA LEU A 147 20.49 -5.52 21.02
C LEU A 147 21.84 -5.60 20.32
N LYS A 148 22.38 -6.83 20.20
CA LYS A 148 23.64 -7.07 19.47
C LYS A 148 23.40 -7.04 17.97
N VAL A 149 23.77 -5.94 17.32
CA VAL A 149 23.71 -5.82 15.85
C VAL A 149 24.99 -6.39 15.22
N GLN A 150 24.99 -7.69 14.94
CA GLN A 150 26.15 -8.38 14.35
C GLN A 150 26.33 -8.11 12.84
N LEU A 151 25.23 -7.82 12.13
CA LEU A 151 25.21 -7.67 10.66
C LEU A 151 25.09 -6.21 10.20
N PHE A 152 25.51 -5.25 11.03
CA PHE A 152 25.35 -3.82 10.73
C PHE A 152 26.02 -3.43 9.41
N SER A 153 27.20 -3.96 9.10
CA SER A 153 27.92 -3.63 7.86
C SER A 153 27.17 -4.07 6.60
N VAL A 154 26.51 -5.24 6.65
CA VAL A 154 25.70 -5.76 5.54
C VAL A 154 24.43 -4.93 5.38
N PHE A 155 23.73 -4.64 6.48
CA PHE A 155 22.56 -3.77 6.49
C PHE A 155 22.89 -2.38 5.92
N TRP A 156 23.99 -1.78 6.38
CA TRP A 156 24.44 -0.46 5.93
C TRP A 156 24.78 -0.45 4.44
N PHE A 157 25.42 -1.50 3.93
CA PHE A 157 25.69 -1.66 2.50
C PHE A 157 24.40 -1.76 1.67
N ILE A 158 23.41 -2.53 2.15
CA ILE A 158 22.11 -2.66 1.50
C ILE A 158 21.41 -1.29 1.43
N ILE A 159 21.29 -0.60 2.57
CA ILE A 159 20.61 0.70 2.64
C ILE A 159 21.32 1.76 1.79
N ARG A 160 22.65 1.76 1.73
CA ARG A 160 23.39 2.80 1.02
C ARG A 160 23.45 2.58 -0.50
N PHE A 161 23.45 1.33 -0.96
CA PHE A 161 23.68 1.00 -2.37
C PHE A 161 22.57 0.17 -2.99
N ILE A 162 22.21 -0.98 -2.40
CA ILE A 162 21.28 -1.93 -3.04
C ILE A 162 19.84 -1.37 -3.05
N ALA A 163 19.35 -0.90 -1.90
CA ALA A 163 17.98 -0.42 -1.76
C ALA A 163 17.68 0.84 -2.62
N PRO A 164 18.53 1.88 -2.67
CA PRO A 164 18.29 3.02 -3.55
C PRO A 164 18.24 2.63 -5.02
N ILE A 165 19.16 1.77 -5.47
CA ILE A 165 19.22 1.33 -6.87
C ILE A 165 17.98 0.49 -7.21
N ALA A 166 17.63 -0.48 -6.36
CA ALA A 166 16.46 -1.33 -6.58
C ALA A 166 15.16 -0.52 -6.63
N ILE A 167 14.95 0.41 -5.68
CA ILE A 167 13.76 1.26 -5.65
C ILE A 167 13.74 2.20 -6.86
N ALA A 168 14.87 2.79 -7.24
CA ALA A 168 14.96 3.64 -8.43
C ALA A 168 14.62 2.88 -9.72
N LEU A 169 15.11 1.64 -9.87
CA LEU A 169 14.77 0.79 -11.02
C LEU A 169 13.28 0.46 -11.05
N ILE A 170 12.68 0.07 -9.91
CA ILE A 170 11.25 -0.21 -9.81
C ILE A 170 10.43 1.06 -10.15
N PHE A 171 10.87 2.23 -9.69
CA PHE A 171 10.20 3.49 -9.95
C PHE A 171 10.24 3.87 -11.44
N LEU A 172 11.41 3.74 -12.09
CA LEU A 172 11.56 4.01 -13.52
C LEU A 172 10.72 3.04 -14.36
N ASN A 173 10.69 1.76 -14.00
CA ASN A 173 9.83 0.78 -14.65
C ASN A 173 8.34 1.07 -14.43
N SER A 174 7.96 1.51 -13.22
CA SER A 174 6.58 1.85 -12.87
C SER A 174 6.03 3.06 -13.65
N ILE A 175 6.89 3.97 -14.10
CA ILE A 175 6.53 5.12 -14.95
C ILE A 175 6.61 4.78 -16.45
N GLY A 176 7.14 3.62 -16.82
CA GLY A 176 7.28 3.20 -18.21
C GLY A 176 8.48 3.82 -18.93
N LEU A 177 9.50 4.27 -18.18
CA LEU A 177 10.77 4.75 -18.73
C LEU A 177 11.72 3.60 -19.13
N ILE A 178 11.53 2.41 -18.56
CA ILE A 178 12.30 1.18 -18.83
C ILE A 178 11.37 -0.02 -18.80
#